data_AF-A0A9P8FTG7-F1
#
_entry.id   AF-A0A9P8FTG7-F1
#
_cell.length_a   1.000
_cell.length_b   1.000
_cell.length_c   1.000
_cell.angle_alpha   90.00
_cell.angle_beta   90.00
_cell.angle_gamma   90.00
#
_symmetry.space_group_name_H-M   'P 1'
#
loop_
_entity.id
_entity.type
_entity.pdbx_description
1 polymer ?
#
loop_
_entity_poly.entity_id
_entity_poly.type
_entity_poly.pdbx_seq_one_letter_code
_entity_poly.pdbx_strand_id
1 'polypeptide(L)'
;MSQSQSRQQTLSSALKLRLKWQDLCVQCGSAVSENGMRHLTPDQDRALSIIVRTYDLQIRDLEYTAADDSDRLECNIAQLYIRSFYFLKQDKTSYATSFDKIQQVARQVIARVEKLTLSVNPLSIPSYIVNGLLFASYALLRILKSSIPFLSGESEEAKSSLFAAIGLLKSYSIDSNDMCSKSYSCLTTLWNSPRAFKKADGSDMLELRARSRLNGSHVVDAILWWREETDLHFRKQMQTLKNSALDPTDPLRSGASSGLAVESEQQQSATLDFGDTSLFDFDYFMGGDLSLPQDLLNFPGLDTMGLSNT
;
A
#
# COMPACT_ATOMS: atom_id res chain seq x y z
N MET A 1 -18.03 -30.77 17.00
CA MET A 1 -17.60 -29.36 16.85
C MET A 1 -16.22 -29.35 16.23
N SER A 2 -16.00 -28.57 15.17
CA SER A 2 -14.67 -28.52 14.55
C SER A 2 -13.69 -27.82 15.49
N GLN A 3 -12.42 -28.24 15.46
CA GLN A 3 -11.34 -27.70 16.30
C GLN A 3 -11.07 -26.19 16.08
N SER A 4 -11.62 -25.59 15.01
CA SER A 4 -11.56 -24.14 14.76
C SER A 4 -12.70 -23.41 15.48
N GLN A 5 -13.90 -23.99 15.55
CA GLN A 5 -15.04 -23.41 16.25
C GLN A 5 -14.80 -23.35 17.78
N SER A 6 -14.14 -24.35 18.36
CA SER A 6 -13.77 -24.35 19.77
C SER A 6 -12.69 -23.30 20.11
N ARG A 7 -11.70 -23.11 19.24
CA ARG A 7 -10.68 -22.05 19.39
C ARG A 7 -11.25 -20.64 19.25
N GLN A 8 -12.26 -20.44 18.41
CA GLN A 8 -12.92 -19.14 18.30
C GLN A 8 -13.71 -18.77 19.56
N GLN A 9 -14.20 -19.74 20.33
CA GLN A 9 -14.92 -19.44 21.57
C GLN A 9 -14.02 -18.82 22.65
N THR A 10 -12.73 -19.18 22.68
CA THR A 10 -11.75 -18.70 23.69
C THR A 10 -11.14 -17.33 23.39
N LEU A 11 -11.37 -16.73 22.21
CA LEU A 11 -10.81 -15.43 21.84
C LEU A 11 -11.58 -14.27 22.48
N SER A 12 -10.88 -13.19 22.85
CA SER A 12 -11.50 -11.95 23.30
C SER A 12 -12.40 -11.35 22.22
N SER A 13 -13.41 -10.57 22.62
CA SER A 13 -14.34 -9.88 21.70
C SER A 13 -13.61 -8.95 20.74
N ALA A 14 -12.65 -8.16 21.24
CA ALA A 14 -11.80 -7.28 20.44
C ALA A 14 -11.02 -8.06 19.36
N LEU A 15 -10.38 -9.18 19.73
CA LEU A 15 -9.62 -9.99 18.78
C LEU A 15 -10.52 -10.64 17.72
N LYS A 16 -11.71 -11.10 18.11
CA LYS A 16 -12.72 -11.59 17.15
C LYS A 16 -13.13 -10.51 16.16
N LEU A 17 -13.34 -9.29 16.62
CA LEU A 17 -13.71 -8.17 15.78
C LEU A 17 -12.58 -7.80 14.80
N ARG A 18 -11.34 -7.74 15.29
CA ARG A 18 -10.16 -7.58 14.42
C ARG A 18 -10.12 -8.61 13.31
N LEU A 19 -10.25 -9.88 13.66
CA LEU A 19 -10.15 -10.97 12.68
C LEU A 19 -11.21 -10.83 11.59
N LYS A 20 -12.42 -10.34 11.93
CA LYS A 20 -13.46 -10.05 10.94
C LYS A 20 -13.06 -8.91 9.98
N TRP A 21 -12.51 -7.81 10.49
CA TRP A 21 -12.04 -6.72 9.62
C TRP A 21 -10.90 -7.16 8.71
N GLN A 22 -9.97 -7.97 9.22
CA GLN A 22 -8.88 -8.52 8.42
C GLN A 22 -9.39 -9.48 7.35
N ASP A 23 -10.34 -10.35 7.68
CA ASP A 23 -10.99 -11.25 6.73
C ASP A 23 -11.68 -10.47 5.60
N LEU A 24 -12.39 -9.38 5.92
CA LEU A 24 -12.97 -8.48 4.90
C LEU A 24 -11.91 -7.83 4.00
N CYS A 25 -10.78 -7.39 4.56
CA CYS A 25 -9.67 -6.86 3.77
C CYS A 25 -9.09 -7.90 2.80
N VAL A 26 -8.92 -9.15 3.26
CA VAL A 26 -8.42 -10.27 2.44
C VAL A 26 -9.41 -10.61 1.32
N GLN A 27 -10.70 -10.73 1.65
CA GLN A 27 -11.76 -11.01 0.67
C GLN A 27 -11.88 -9.90 -0.38
N CYS A 28 -11.80 -8.63 0.04
CA CYS A 28 -11.74 -7.51 -0.87
C CYS A 28 -10.52 -7.60 -1.79
N GLY A 29 -9.35 -7.95 -1.25
CA GLY A 29 -8.13 -8.15 -2.04
C GLY A 29 -8.26 -9.25 -3.09
N SER A 30 -8.87 -10.40 -2.73
CA SER A 30 -9.16 -11.48 -3.68
C SER A 30 -10.09 -11.01 -4.80
N ALA A 31 -11.22 -10.40 -4.43
CA ALA A 31 -12.20 -9.90 -5.40
C ALA A 31 -11.61 -8.84 -6.36
N VAL A 32 -10.76 -7.95 -5.85
CA VAL A 32 -10.06 -6.97 -6.68
C VAL A 32 -9.02 -7.64 -7.59
N SER A 33 -8.31 -8.65 -7.11
CA SER A 33 -7.38 -9.43 -7.92
C SER A 33 -8.07 -10.18 -9.05
N GLU A 34 -9.21 -10.81 -8.78
CA GLU A 34 -10.06 -11.52 -9.75
C GLU A 34 -10.67 -10.56 -10.78
N ASN A 35 -11.06 -9.36 -10.35
CA ASN A 35 -11.53 -8.31 -11.26
C ASN A 35 -10.42 -7.84 -12.21
N GLY A 36 -9.16 -7.90 -11.78
CA GLY A 36 -8.00 -7.45 -12.53
C GLY A 36 -7.35 -6.22 -11.89
N MET A 37 -6.02 -6.18 -11.99
CA MET A 37 -5.17 -5.17 -11.33
C MET A 37 -4.45 -4.25 -12.32
N ARG A 38 -4.21 -4.75 -13.54
CA ARG A 38 -3.43 -4.10 -14.59
C ARG A 38 -4.38 -3.70 -15.73
N HIS A 39 -4.21 -2.50 -16.26
CA HIS A 39 -4.97 -1.99 -17.42
C HIS A 39 -6.47 -2.30 -17.38
N LEU A 40 -7.17 -1.77 -16.36
CA LEU A 40 -8.60 -2.00 -16.17
C LEU A 40 -9.40 -1.59 -17.42
N THR A 41 -10.23 -2.48 -17.94
CA THR A 41 -11.27 -2.07 -18.90
C THR A 41 -12.28 -1.13 -18.20
N PRO A 42 -13.06 -0.32 -18.95
CA PRO A 42 -14.08 0.54 -18.35
C PRO A 42 -15.06 -0.22 -17.43
N ASP A 43 -15.42 -1.45 -17.79
CA ASP A 43 -16.28 -2.32 -17.00
C ASP A 43 -15.60 -2.78 -15.70
N GLN A 44 -14.33 -3.21 -15.78
CA GLN A 44 -13.54 -3.59 -14.59
C GLN A 44 -13.29 -2.38 -13.68
N ASP A 45 -13.11 -1.20 -14.25
CA ASP A 45 -12.92 0.06 -13.52
C ASP A 45 -14.20 0.43 -12.74
N ARG A 46 -15.38 0.22 -13.33
CA ARG A 46 -16.68 0.34 -12.64
C ARG A 46 -16.88 -0.74 -11.56
N ALA A 47 -16.58 -2.00 -11.89
CA ALA A 47 -16.70 -3.12 -10.97
C ALA A 47 -15.79 -2.95 -9.74
N LEU A 48 -14.58 -2.42 -9.91
CA LEU A 48 -13.68 -2.08 -8.81
C LEU A 48 -14.33 -1.14 -7.80
N SER A 49 -15.03 -0.10 -8.27
CA SER A 49 -15.74 0.83 -7.38
C SER A 49 -16.87 0.16 -6.60
N ILE A 50 -17.57 -0.80 -7.22
CA ILE A 50 -18.63 -1.59 -6.56
C ILE A 50 -18.02 -2.49 -5.48
N ILE A 51 -16.94 -3.22 -5.80
CA ILE A 51 -16.22 -4.09 -4.86
C ILE A 51 -15.78 -3.27 -3.64
N VAL A 52 -15.01 -2.19 -3.86
CA VAL A 52 -14.49 -1.34 -2.79
C VAL A 52 -15.62 -0.79 -1.93
N ARG A 53 -16.69 -0.27 -2.53
CA ARG A 53 -17.84 0.26 -1.78
C ARG A 53 -18.56 -0.81 -0.97
N THR A 54 -18.66 -2.03 -1.49
CA THR A 54 -19.37 -3.14 -0.84
C THR A 54 -18.65 -3.58 0.43
N TYR A 55 -17.33 -3.77 0.37
CA TYR A 55 -16.57 -4.15 1.55
C TYR A 55 -16.36 -2.99 2.53
N ASP A 56 -16.24 -1.75 2.03
CA ASP A 56 -16.20 -0.55 2.89
C ASP A 56 -17.48 -0.40 3.72
N LEU A 57 -18.65 -0.69 3.15
CA LEU A 57 -19.92 -0.73 3.89
C LEU A 57 -19.92 -1.84 4.96
N GLN A 58 -19.45 -3.04 4.64
CA GLN A 58 -19.37 -4.14 5.62
C GLN A 58 -18.43 -3.82 6.79
N ILE A 59 -17.29 -3.16 6.54
CA ILE A 59 -16.41 -2.69 7.62
C ILE A 59 -17.12 -1.68 8.51
N ARG A 60 -17.83 -0.70 7.92
CA ARG A 60 -18.60 0.31 8.66
C ARG A 60 -19.75 -0.31 9.47
N ASP A 61 -20.42 -1.32 8.93
CA ASP A 61 -21.48 -2.01 9.66
C ASP A 61 -20.93 -2.74 10.90
N LEU A 62 -19.69 -3.27 10.81
CA LEU A 62 -19.00 -3.84 11.97
C LEU A 62 -18.48 -2.77 12.95
N GLU A 63 -18.23 -1.54 12.51
CA GLU A 63 -17.82 -0.42 13.38
C GLU A 63 -18.82 -0.16 14.51
N TYR A 64 -20.11 -0.39 14.29
CA TYR A 64 -21.14 -0.26 15.33
C TYR A 64 -20.94 -1.22 16.52
N THR A 65 -20.12 -2.26 16.34
CA THR A 65 -19.78 -3.23 17.40
C THR A 65 -18.46 -2.92 18.11
N ALA A 66 -17.76 -1.85 17.71
CA ALA A 66 -16.52 -1.39 18.34
C ALA A 66 -16.80 -0.84 19.76
N ALA A 67 -16.08 -1.36 20.75
CA ALA A 67 -16.29 -1.01 22.16
C ALA A 67 -15.48 0.21 22.60
N ASP A 68 -14.28 0.39 22.04
CA ASP A 68 -13.33 1.41 22.47
C ASP A 68 -12.63 2.13 21.31
N ASP A 69 -11.73 3.06 21.66
CA ASP A 69 -10.95 3.82 20.68
C ASP A 69 -9.91 2.97 19.93
N SER A 70 -9.47 1.84 20.49
CA SER A 70 -8.55 0.90 19.85
C SER A 70 -9.26 0.15 18.73
N ASP A 71 -10.46 -0.39 19.00
CA ASP A 71 -11.32 -1.02 18.00
C ASP A 71 -11.62 -0.05 16.84
N ARG A 72 -11.90 1.22 17.16
CA ARG A 72 -12.13 2.26 16.14
C ARG A 72 -10.89 2.59 15.32
N LEU A 73 -9.70 2.59 15.94
CA LEU A 73 -8.43 2.74 15.21
C LEU A 73 -8.25 1.59 14.22
N GLU A 74 -8.48 0.35 14.64
CA GLU A 74 -8.38 -0.83 13.79
C GLU A 74 -9.39 -0.80 12.63
N CYS A 75 -10.63 -0.39 12.90
CA CYS A 75 -11.65 -0.16 11.88
C CYS A 75 -11.17 0.86 10.85
N ASN A 76 -10.64 2.01 11.29
CA ASN A 76 -10.12 3.05 10.40
C ASN A 76 -8.95 2.54 9.52
N ILE A 77 -8.06 1.72 10.08
CA ILE A 77 -6.97 1.10 9.32
C ILE A 77 -7.55 0.17 8.24
N ALA A 78 -8.53 -0.67 8.58
CA ALA A 78 -9.17 -1.57 7.64
C ALA A 78 -9.93 -0.82 6.53
N GLN A 79 -10.67 0.25 6.87
CA GLN A 79 -11.31 1.13 5.89
C GLN A 79 -10.28 1.73 4.93
N LEU A 80 -9.15 2.21 5.46
CA LEU A 80 -8.09 2.80 4.65
C LEU A 80 -7.51 1.77 3.67
N TYR A 81 -7.27 0.53 4.12
CA TYR A 81 -6.78 -0.56 3.28
C TYR A 81 -7.71 -0.83 2.11
N ILE A 82 -9.02 -0.92 2.35
CA ILE A 82 -10.01 -1.15 1.29
C ILE A 82 -10.12 0.05 0.37
N ARG A 83 -10.17 1.27 0.90
CA ARG A 83 -10.28 2.47 0.07
C ARG A 83 -9.03 2.69 -0.79
N SER A 84 -7.85 2.26 -0.37
CA SER A 84 -6.62 2.42 -1.17
C SER A 84 -6.63 1.69 -2.51
N PHE A 85 -7.55 0.74 -2.74
CA PHE A 85 -7.75 0.19 -4.08
C PHE A 85 -8.21 1.24 -5.12
N TYR A 86 -8.76 2.39 -4.70
CA TYR A 86 -9.02 3.52 -5.62
C TYR A 86 -7.75 4.07 -6.28
N PHE A 87 -6.55 3.87 -5.72
CA PHE A 87 -5.31 4.26 -6.41
C PHE A 87 -5.06 3.45 -7.69
N LEU A 88 -5.70 2.28 -7.86
CA LEU A 88 -5.61 1.47 -9.08
C LEU A 88 -6.50 1.99 -10.21
N LYS A 89 -7.46 2.88 -9.94
CA LYS A 89 -8.33 3.47 -10.95
C LYS A 89 -7.53 4.18 -12.04
N GLN A 90 -8.00 4.12 -13.28
CA GLN A 90 -7.37 4.83 -14.39
C GLN A 90 -7.66 6.33 -14.29
N ASP A 91 -8.93 6.71 -14.32
CA ASP A 91 -9.36 8.08 -14.08
C ASP A 91 -9.47 8.32 -12.57
N LYS A 92 -8.57 9.13 -12.01
CA LYS A 92 -8.59 9.48 -10.58
C LYS A 92 -9.38 10.76 -10.30
N THR A 93 -9.45 11.65 -11.28
CA THR A 93 -10.13 12.95 -11.18
C THR A 93 -11.63 12.80 -11.04
N SER A 94 -12.24 11.87 -11.76
CA SER A 94 -13.68 11.56 -11.64
C SER A 94 -14.05 10.92 -10.30
N TYR A 95 -13.06 10.49 -9.51
CA TYR A 95 -13.24 9.87 -8.21
C TYR A 95 -12.68 10.75 -7.08
N ALA A 96 -12.62 12.07 -7.28
CA ALA A 96 -12.15 13.04 -6.28
C ALA A 96 -12.82 12.84 -4.90
N THR A 97 -14.13 12.56 -4.86
CA THR A 97 -14.84 12.25 -3.60
C THR A 97 -14.32 10.99 -2.89
N SER A 98 -13.81 10.01 -3.62
CA SER A 98 -13.22 8.80 -3.03
C SER A 98 -11.83 9.10 -2.45
N PHE A 99 -11.04 9.94 -3.13
CA PHE A 99 -9.75 10.42 -2.60
C PHE A 99 -9.91 11.34 -1.40
N ASP A 100 -10.96 12.17 -1.39
CA ASP A 100 -11.32 12.99 -0.24
C ASP A 100 -11.64 12.12 1.00
N LYS A 101 -12.36 11.01 0.80
CA LYS A 101 -12.57 10.03 1.87
C LYS A 101 -11.28 9.33 2.31
N ILE A 102 -10.38 9.01 1.39
CA ILE A 102 -9.07 8.40 1.74
C ILE A 102 -8.28 9.36 2.63
N GLN A 103 -8.18 10.64 2.26
CA GLN A 103 -7.43 11.60 3.09
C GLN A 103 -8.07 11.76 4.47
N GLN A 104 -9.40 11.84 4.56
CA GLN A 104 -10.10 11.92 5.86
C GLN A 104 -9.78 10.72 6.75
N VAL A 105 -9.92 9.49 6.24
CA VAL A 105 -9.66 8.28 7.02
C VAL A 105 -8.17 8.19 7.40
N ALA A 106 -7.25 8.53 6.49
CA ALA A 106 -5.81 8.54 6.78
C ALA A 106 -5.47 9.52 7.92
N ARG A 107 -6.05 10.73 7.91
CA ARG A 107 -5.89 11.71 9.00
C ARG A 107 -6.45 11.19 10.32
N GLN A 108 -7.61 10.54 10.30
CA GLN A 108 -8.17 9.94 11.51
C GLN A 108 -7.31 8.81 12.08
N VAL A 109 -6.69 7.98 11.22
CA VAL A 109 -5.70 6.98 11.66
C VAL A 109 -4.54 7.68 12.36
N ILE A 110 -3.94 8.69 11.74
CA ILE A 110 -2.80 9.44 12.31
C ILE A 110 -3.17 10.06 13.66
N ALA A 111 -4.31 10.76 13.75
CA ALA A 111 -4.75 11.40 14.98
C ALA A 111 -5.01 10.40 16.12
N ARG A 112 -5.57 9.22 15.80
CA ARG A 112 -5.78 8.15 16.79
C ARG A 112 -4.47 7.53 17.26
N VAL A 113 -3.51 7.33 16.35
CA VAL A 113 -2.16 6.84 16.69
C VAL A 113 -1.40 7.85 17.55
N GLU A 114 -1.50 9.14 17.23
CA GLU A 114 -0.94 10.22 18.06
C GLU A 114 -1.53 10.19 19.47
N LYS A 115 -2.86 10.13 19.59
CA LYS A 115 -3.54 9.99 20.89
C LYS A 115 -3.08 8.75 21.66
N LEU A 116 -2.94 7.61 20.98
CA LEU A 116 -2.44 6.38 21.59
C LEU A 116 -1.03 6.59 22.14
N THR A 117 -0.14 7.25 21.38
CA THR A 117 1.24 7.54 21.78
C THR A 117 1.34 8.38 23.05
N LEU A 118 0.37 9.26 23.30
CA LEU A 118 0.33 10.04 24.55
C LEU A 118 -0.01 9.18 25.78
N SER A 119 -0.63 8.01 25.57
CA SER A 119 -1.10 7.12 26.65
C SER A 119 -0.21 5.91 26.89
N VAL A 120 0.62 5.51 25.92
CA VAL A 120 1.48 4.33 26.01
C VAL A 120 2.91 4.67 25.63
N ASN A 121 3.87 3.88 26.11
CA ASN A 121 5.24 3.98 25.63
C ASN A 121 5.27 3.70 24.11
N PRO A 122 5.90 4.56 23.28
CA PRO A 122 6.01 4.36 21.83
C PRO A 122 6.52 2.97 21.43
N LEU A 123 7.44 2.39 22.20
CA LEU A 123 8.02 1.06 21.93
C LEU A 123 7.04 -0.09 22.20
N SER A 124 5.92 0.17 22.88
CA SER A 124 4.87 -0.80 23.16
C SER A 124 3.76 -0.79 22.11
N ILE A 125 3.86 0.07 21.09
CA ILE A 125 2.86 0.16 20.03
C ILE A 125 3.01 -1.06 19.11
N PRO A 126 1.96 -1.86 18.92
CA PRO A 126 2.02 -3.02 18.04
C PRO A 126 2.39 -2.66 16.59
N SER A 127 3.20 -3.51 15.96
CA SER A 127 3.72 -3.30 14.59
C SER A 127 2.63 -3.04 13.54
N TYR A 128 1.48 -3.70 13.64
CA TYR A 128 0.38 -3.48 12.70
C TYR A 128 -0.20 -2.05 12.77
N ILE A 129 -0.14 -1.38 13.93
CA ILE A 129 -0.55 0.03 14.08
C ILE A 129 0.46 0.92 13.37
N VAL A 130 1.75 0.65 13.56
CA VAL A 130 2.83 1.35 12.86
C VAL A 130 2.69 1.18 11.35
N ASN A 131 2.36 -0.03 10.87
CA ASN A 131 2.05 -0.28 9.47
C ASN A 131 0.84 0.52 8.98
N GLY A 132 -0.21 0.64 9.80
CA GLY A 132 -1.36 1.51 9.54
C GLY A 132 -0.97 2.99 9.41
N LEU A 133 -0.11 3.49 10.31
CA LEU A 133 0.43 4.85 10.28
C LEU A 133 1.25 5.11 9.01
N LEU A 134 2.14 4.18 8.64
CA LEU A 134 2.92 4.24 7.41
C LEU A 134 2.02 4.33 6.18
N PHE A 135 1.07 3.41 6.08
CA PHE A 135 0.12 3.34 4.98
C PHE A 135 -0.67 4.65 4.83
N ALA A 136 -1.17 5.21 5.95
CA ALA A 136 -1.82 6.52 5.97
C ALA A 136 -0.92 7.66 5.51
N SER A 137 0.35 7.66 5.95
CA SER A 137 1.33 8.67 5.57
C SER A 137 1.61 8.68 4.07
N TYR A 138 1.82 7.51 3.47
CA TYR A 138 2.05 7.39 2.03
C TYR A 138 0.81 7.74 1.20
N ALA A 139 -0.38 7.38 1.67
CA ALA A 139 -1.63 7.79 1.02
C ALA A 139 -1.78 9.31 1.01
N LEU A 140 -1.57 9.99 2.15
CA LEU A 140 -1.63 11.44 2.24
C LEU A 140 -0.58 12.12 1.36
N LEU A 141 0.67 11.65 1.42
CA LEU A 141 1.75 12.19 0.58
C LEU A 141 1.36 12.12 -0.91
N ARG A 142 0.82 10.99 -1.37
CA ARG A 142 0.43 10.83 -2.77
C ARG A 142 -0.70 11.78 -3.17
N ILE A 143 -1.71 11.94 -2.32
CA ILE A 143 -2.85 12.83 -2.60
C ILE A 143 -2.39 14.29 -2.59
N LEU A 144 -1.65 14.72 -1.56
CA LEU A 144 -1.16 16.10 -1.41
C LEU A 144 -0.23 16.56 -2.54
N LYS A 145 0.51 15.64 -3.15
CA LYS A 145 1.40 15.94 -4.28
C LYS A 145 0.71 15.84 -5.65
N SER A 146 -0.56 15.46 -5.66
CA SER A 146 -1.37 15.37 -6.87
C SER A 146 -2.26 16.61 -7.07
N SER A 147 -2.78 16.76 -8.28
CA SER A 147 -3.77 17.75 -8.68
C SER A 147 -5.20 17.26 -8.44
N ILE A 148 -5.39 16.17 -7.68
CA ILE A 148 -6.72 15.69 -7.31
C ILE A 148 -7.36 16.73 -6.39
N PRO A 149 -8.57 17.24 -6.71
CA PRO A 149 -9.21 18.28 -5.89
C PRO A 149 -9.50 17.81 -4.46
N PHE A 150 -9.15 18.63 -3.48
CA PHE A 150 -9.61 18.50 -2.10
C PHE A 150 -11.01 19.10 -1.99
N LEU A 151 -12.03 18.25 -1.92
CA LEU A 151 -13.43 18.71 -1.93
C LEU A 151 -13.87 19.31 -0.60
N SER A 152 -13.25 18.90 0.51
CA SER A 152 -13.55 19.42 1.85
C SER A 152 -12.84 20.74 2.18
N GLY A 153 -11.91 21.20 1.34
CA GLY A 153 -11.06 22.37 1.64
C GLY A 153 -9.98 22.11 2.69
N GLU A 154 -9.81 20.87 3.15
CA GLU A 154 -8.95 20.49 4.28
C GLU A 154 -7.48 20.20 3.88
N SER A 155 -6.98 20.78 2.79
CA SER A 155 -5.62 20.49 2.29
C SER A 155 -4.53 20.80 3.32
N GLU A 156 -4.66 21.91 4.06
CA GLU A 156 -3.69 22.25 5.10
C GLU A 156 -3.78 21.31 6.31
N GLU A 157 -4.97 20.80 6.64
CA GLU A 157 -5.14 19.84 7.73
C GLU A 157 -4.55 18.47 7.36
N ALA A 158 -4.73 18.03 6.11
CA ALA A 158 -4.12 16.84 5.56
C ALA A 158 -2.58 16.95 5.57
N LYS A 159 -2.05 18.11 5.19
CA LYS A 159 -0.61 18.41 5.26
C LYS A 159 -0.09 18.42 6.70
N SER A 160 -0.81 19.04 7.63
CA SER A 160 -0.48 19.01 9.05
C SER A 160 -0.42 17.58 9.59
N SER A 161 -1.40 16.75 9.23
CA SER A 161 -1.43 15.33 9.60
C SER A 161 -0.26 14.54 9.00
N LEU A 162 0.13 14.81 7.75
CA LEU A 162 1.31 14.18 7.15
C LEU A 162 2.58 14.49 7.96
N PHE A 163 2.78 15.75 8.36
CA PHE A 163 3.94 16.12 9.16
C PHE A 163 3.91 15.56 10.59
N ALA A 164 2.73 15.50 11.21
CA ALA A 164 2.56 14.80 12.49
C ALA A 164 2.97 13.32 12.36
N ALA A 165 2.53 12.65 11.29
CA ALA A 165 2.89 11.26 11.02
C ALA A 165 4.41 11.07 10.81
N ILE A 166 5.07 11.96 10.07
CA ILE A 166 6.54 11.96 9.93
C ILE A 166 7.22 12.09 11.31
N GLY A 167 6.70 12.95 12.17
CA GLY A 167 7.19 13.11 13.55
C GLY A 167 7.02 11.85 14.40
N LEU A 168 5.87 11.18 14.31
CA LEU A 168 5.59 9.91 14.98
C LEU A 168 6.51 8.78 14.49
N LEU A 169 6.70 8.66 13.17
CA LEU A 169 7.62 7.66 12.62
C LEU A 169 9.04 7.88 13.11
N LYS A 170 9.47 9.14 13.21
CA LYS A 170 10.78 9.47 13.80
C LYS A 170 10.87 9.07 15.28
N SER A 171 9.81 9.23 16.07
CA SER A 171 9.82 8.86 17.50
C SER A 171 9.71 7.35 17.74
N TYR A 172 9.18 6.60 16.78
CA TYR A 172 9.10 5.13 16.83
C TYR A 172 10.35 4.42 16.33
N SER A 173 11.25 5.14 15.67
CA SER A 173 12.51 4.56 15.21
C SER A 173 13.43 4.29 16.39
N ILE A 174 13.93 3.05 16.44
CA ILE A 174 14.88 2.52 17.42
C ILE A 174 16.27 2.43 16.78
N ASP A 175 16.35 2.19 15.47
CA ASP A 175 17.59 2.09 14.72
C ASP A 175 17.58 2.95 13.45
N SER A 176 18.75 3.48 13.09
CA SER A 176 18.94 4.33 11.91
C SER A 176 18.54 3.65 10.59
N ASN A 177 18.48 2.33 10.56
CA ASN A 177 18.16 1.51 9.39
C ASN A 177 16.85 0.73 9.58
N ASP A 178 16.05 1.02 10.60
CA ASP A 178 14.74 0.39 10.76
C ASP A 178 13.69 0.94 9.78
N MET A 179 12.53 0.27 9.75
CA MET A 179 11.42 0.61 8.88
C MET A 179 10.95 2.06 9.08
N CYS A 180 10.77 2.47 10.34
CA CYS A 180 10.33 3.81 10.70
C CYS A 180 11.31 4.89 10.23
N SER A 181 12.61 4.66 10.41
CA SER A 181 13.68 5.55 10.00
C SER A 181 13.66 5.79 8.50
N LYS A 182 13.65 4.70 7.76
CA LYS A 182 13.63 4.72 6.30
C LYS A 182 12.34 5.34 5.78
N SER A 183 11.21 5.10 6.42
CA SER A 183 9.94 5.67 6.00
C SER A 183 9.85 7.17 6.24
N TYR A 184 10.25 7.68 7.41
CA TYR A 184 10.26 9.14 7.61
C TYR A 184 11.25 9.81 6.65
N SER A 185 12.40 9.19 6.38
CA SER A 185 13.39 9.66 5.39
C SER A 185 12.78 9.72 3.99
N CYS A 186 12.16 8.62 3.55
CA CYS A 186 11.46 8.51 2.27
C CYS A 186 10.37 9.56 2.11
N LEU A 187 9.46 9.68 3.08
CA LEU A 187 8.39 10.68 3.07
C LEU A 187 8.93 12.10 3.00
N THR A 188 9.99 12.41 3.77
CA THR A 188 10.63 13.73 3.80
C THR A 188 11.29 14.07 2.46
N THR A 189 12.05 13.13 1.89
CA THR A 189 12.70 13.32 0.58
C THR A 189 11.66 13.54 -0.51
N LEU A 190 10.62 12.71 -0.57
CA LEU A 190 9.58 12.81 -1.60
C LEU A 190 8.71 14.06 -1.45
N TRP A 191 8.41 14.47 -0.22
CA TRP A 191 7.70 15.72 0.04
C TRP A 191 8.43 16.91 -0.59
N ASN A 192 9.76 16.97 -0.39
CA ASN A 192 10.60 18.07 -0.89
C ASN A 192 11.01 17.94 -2.37
N SER A 193 10.88 16.76 -2.98
CA SER A 193 11.21 16.60 -4.41
C SER A 193 10.16 17.23 -5.31
N PRO A 194 10.53 18.13 -6.26
CA PRO A 194 9.60 18.64 -7.26
C PRO A 194 9.24 17.60 -8.34
N ARG A 195 9.99 16.49 -8.42
CA ARG A 195 9.82 15.44 -9.43
C ARG A 195 8.99 14.26 -8.93
N ALA A 196 8.86 14.11 -7.61
CA ALA A 196 8.08 13.03 -7.01
C ALA A 196 6.64 13.05 -7.53
N PHE A 197 6.24 11.92 -8.13
CA PHE A 197 4.91 11.72 -8.73
C PHE A 197 4.60 12.62 -9.93
N LYS A 198 5.62 13.15 -10.61
CA LYS A 198 5.46 13.97 -11.81
C LYS A 198 6.08 13.29 -13.04
N LYS A 199 5.45 13.50 -14.19
CA LYS A 199 6.03 13.17 -15.51
C LYS A 199 7.15 14.14 -15.84
N ALA A 200 7.89 13.86 -16.93
CA ALA A 200 8.98 14.71 -17.39
C ALA A 200 8.52 16.11 -17.81
N ASP A 201 7.27 16.25 -18.25
CA ASP A 201 6.62 17.52 -18.59
C ASP A 201 6.10 18.30 -17.36
N GLY A 202 6.28 17.75 -16.15
CA GLY A 202 5.81 18.34 -14.90
C GLY A 202 4.34 18.06 -14.56
N SER A 203 3.59 17.43 -15.47
CA SER A 203 2.22 16.99 -15.20
C SER A 203 2.20 15.82 -14.21
N ASP A 204 1.05 15.57 -13.62
CA ASP A 204 0.89 14.52 -12.63
C ASP A 204 1.06 13.12 -13.22
N MET A 205 1.90 12.31 -12.55
CA MET A 205 1.89 10.87 -12.70
C MET A 205 0.87 10.28 -11.75
N LEU A 206 -0.42 10.34 -12.12
CA LEU A 206 -1.50 9.79 -11.32
C LEU A 206 -1.52 8.26 -11.32
N GLU A 207 -1.00 7.62 -12.37
CA GLU A 207 -0.91 6.17 -12.45
C GLU A 207 0.18 5.61 -11.51
N LEU A 208 -0.10 4.45 -10.92
CA LEU A 208 0.89 3.72 -10.14
C LEU A 208 1.75 2.87 -11.07
N ARG A 209 3.06 2.89 -10.85
CA ARG A 209 4.01 2.01 -11.56
C ARG A 209 4.02 0.62 -10.93
N ALA A 210 3.85 0.53 -9.62
CA ALA A 210 3.70 -0.72 -8.87
C ALA A 210 2.22 -1.07 -8.65
N ARG A 211 1.64 -1.92 -9.49
CA ARG A 211 0.21 -2.31 -9.42
C ARG A 211 -0.05 -3.74 -8.90
N SER A 212 0.99 -4.56 -8.76
CA SER A 212 0.89 -5.96 -8.34
C SER A 212 0.82 -6.17 -6.82
N ARG A 213 0.61 -5.10 -6.03
CA ARG A 213 0.73 -5.11 -4.56
C ARG A 213 -0.56 -4.81 -3.82
N LEU A 214 -1.69 -5.04 -4.49
CA LEU A 214 -3.03 -4.87 -3.93
C LEU A 214 -3.20 -3.47 -3.28
N ASN A 215 -3.66 -3.43 -2.04
CA ASN A 215 -3.90 -2.20 -1.28
C ASN A 215 -2.59 -1.41 -1.00
N GLY A 216 -1.44 -2.09 -0.91
CA GLY A 216 -0.12 -1.52 -0.66
C GLY A 216 0.57 -0.93 -1.89
N SER A 217 -0.03 -1.00 -3.07
CA SER A 217 0.56 -0.53 -4.33
C SER A 217 1.03 0.92 -4.30
N HIS A 218 0.28 1.82 -3.66
CA HIS A 218 0.67 3.23 -3.54
C HIS A 218 1.90 3.44 -2.64
N VAL A 219 2.09 2.60 -1.62
CA VAL A 219 3.27 2.65 -0.75
C VAL A 219 4.51 2.20 -1.51
N VAL A 220 4.41 1.06 -2.19
CA VAL A 220 5.53 0.51 -2.97
C VAL A 220 5.92 1.46 -4.09
N ASP A 221 4.94 2.06 -4.78
CA ASP A 221 5.20 3.06 -5.81
C ASP A 221 5.97 4.26 -5.25
N ALA A 222 5.60 4.77 -4.07
CA ALA A 222 6.30 5.87 -3.42
C ALA A 222 7.76 5.53 -3.10
N ILE A 223 8.04 4.35 -2.57
CA ILE A 223 9.43 3.96 -2.29
C ILE A 223 10.22 3.77 -3.61
N LEU A 224 9.60 3.30 -4.70
CA LEU A 224 10.24 3.30 -6.02
C LEU A 224 10.63 4.73 -6.45
N TRP A 225 9.79 5.73 -6.18
CA TRP A 225 10.13 7.14 -6.43
C TRP A 225 11.31 7.57 -5.58
N TRP A 226 11.31 7.20 -4.31
CA TRP A 226 12.39 7.56 -3.40
C TRP A 226 13.72 6.95 -3.82
N ARG A 227 13.74 5.66 -4.19
CA ARG A 227 14.95 5.01 -4.71
C ARG A 227 15.43 5.63 -6.02
N GLU A 228 14.53 5.99 -6.93
CA GLU A 228 14.93 6.74 -8.13
C GLU A 228 15.51 8.12 -7.79
N GLU A 229 15.15 8.74 -6.66
CA GLU A 229 15.71 10.03 -6.22
C GLU A 229 17.08 9.89 -5.54
N THR A 230 17.25 8.87 -4.70
CA THR A 230 18.43 8.72 -3.83
C THR A 230 19.51 7.78 -4.37
N ASP A 231 19.16 6.84 -5.23
CA ASP A 231 20.09 5.83 -5.77
C ASP A 231 20.30 6.04 -7.27
N LEU A 232 21.48 6.55 -7.63
CA LEU A 232 21.89 6.78 -9.01
C LEU A 232 21.97 5.49 -9.83
N HIS A 233 22.36 4.37 -9.20
CA HIS A 233 22.43 3.08 -9.89
C HIS A 233 21.02 2.57 -10.20
N PHE A 234 20.12 2.63 -9.20
CA PHE A 234 18.72 2.27 -9.40
C PHE A 234 18.05 3.14 -10.48
N ARG A 235 18.31 4.45 -10.47
CA ARG A 235 17.81 5.36 -11.51
C ARG A 235 18.27 4.94 -12.91
N LYS A 236 19.55 4.60 -13.09
CA LYS A 236 20.08 4.13 -14.38
C LYS A 236 19.44 2.80 -14.80
N GLN A 237 19.30 1.85 -13.88
CA GLN A 237 18.63 0.58 -14.13
C GLN A 237 17.18 0.78 -14.61
N MET A 238 16.43 1.66 -13.95
CA MET A 238 15.05 2.00 -14.31
C MET A 238 14.96 2.68 -15.68
N GLN A 239 15.94 3.50 -16.05
CA GLN A 239 16.03 4.11 -17.38
C GLN A 239 16.29 3.06 -18.46
N THR A 240 17.23 2.13 -18.22
CA THR A 240 17.51 1.02 -19.14
C THR A 240 16.26 0.18 -19.39
N LEU A 241 15.54 -0.21 -18.33
CA LEU A 241 14.31 -0.99 -18.45
C LEU A 241 13.22 -0.26 -19.25
N LYS A 242 13.05 1.05 -19.03
CA LYS A 242 12.10 1.86 -19.81
C LYS A 242 12.48 1.91 -21.29
N ASN A 243 13.76 2.07 -21.60
CA ASN A 243 14.24 2.12 -22.98
C ASN A 243 14.09 0.77 -23.69
N SER A 244 14.35 -0.35 -23.00
CA SER A 244 14.15 -1.69 -23.55
C SER A 244 12.67 -2.03 -23.80
N ALA A 245 11.75 -1.48 -23.01
CA ALA A 245 10.31 -1.66 -23.22
C ALA A 245 9.77 -0.83 -24.40
N LEU A 246 10.51 0.20 -24.84
CA LEU A 246 10.15 1.07 -25.98
C LEU A 246 10.77 0.61 -27.30
N ASP A 247 11.55 -0.48 -27.29
CA ASP A 247 12.27 -0.97 -28.46
C ASP A 247 11.60 -2.27 -28.99
N PRO A 248 10.62 -2.19 -29.91
CA PRO A 248 10.03 -3.38 -30.52
C PRO A 248 10.95 -3.87 -31.64
N THR A 249 12.13 -4.38 -31.28
CA THR A 249 12.98 -5.10 -32.24
C THR A 249 12.82 -6.60 -32.02
N ASP A 250 11.84 -7.14 -32.76
CA ASP A 250 11.64 -8.56 -33.01
C ASP A 250 12.96 -9.21 -33.51
N PRO A 251 13.39 -10.36 -32.97
CA PRO A 251 14.61 -11.01 -33.41
C PRO A 251 14.33 -11.91 -34.61
N LEU A 252 13.90 -11.36 -35.77
CA LEU A 252 13.88 -12.06 -37.06
C LEU A 252 13.43 -11.14 -38.22
N ARG A 253 14.39 -10.48 -38.89
CA ARG A 253 14.43 -10.36 -40.37
C ARG A 253 15.62 -9.56 -40.87
N SER A 254 16.56 -10.29 -41.48
CA SER A 254 17.34 -9.82 -42.62
C SER A 254 16.37 -9.46 -43.77
N GLY A 255 16.56 -8.30 -44.40
CA GLY A 255 15.96 -7.99 -45.71
C GLY A 255 15.30 -6.62 -45.86
N ALA A 256 16.08 -5.67 -46.38
CA ALA A 256 15.78 -4.44 -47.12
C ALA A 256 14.33 -3.87 -47.28
N SER A 257 14.32 -2.53 -47.20
CA SER A 257 13.58 -1.53 -48.00
C SER A 257 12.23 -0.95 -47.50
N SER A 258 12.34 0.35 -47.16
CA SER A 258 11.48 1.51 -47.45
C SER A 258 9.95 1.45 -47.35
N GLY A 259 9.38 2.38 -46.56
CA GLY A 259 8.01 2.86 -46.73
C GLY A 259 7.57 3.77 -45.58
N LEU A 260 7.26 5.02 -45.90
CA LEU A 260 6.73 6.06 -45.00
C LEU A 260 5.35 5.70 -44.42
N ALA A 261 5.16 5.88 -43.12
CA ALA A 261 3.85 6.19 -42.54
C ALA A 261 4.04 6.93 -41.20
N VAL A 262 3.39 8.09 -41.09
CA VAL A 262 3.27 8.91 -39.88
C VAL A 262 2.05 8.41 -39.13
N GLU A 263 2.23 7.88 -37.92
CA GLU A 263 1.14 7.65 -36.98
C GLU A 263 1.53 8.12 -35.57
N SER A 264 0.51 8.63 -34.88
CA SER A 264 0.60 9.48 -33.70
C SER A 264 0.91 8.69 -32.43
N GLU A 265 1.99 9.03 -31.75
CA GLU A 265 2.40 8.38 -30.49
C GLU A 265 1.50 8.81 -29.32
N GLN A 266 0.55 7.96 -28.94
CA GLN A 266 0.05 7.91 -27.57
C GLN A 266 1.12 7.26 -26.69
N GLN A 267 1.78 8.09 -25.89
CA GLN A 267 2.85 7.71 -24.99
C GLN A 267 2.33 6.80 -23.87
N GLN A 268 2.27 5.49 -24.11
CA GLN A 268 1.98 4.47 -23.12
C GLN A 268 3.14 4.38 -22.12
N SER A 269 2.86 4.73 -20.85
CA SER A 269 3.80 4.55 -19.75
C SER A 269 4.02 3.06 -19.50
N ALA A 270 5.23 2.56 -19.77
CA ALA A 270 5.63 1.18 -19.49
C ALA A 270 5.43 0.83 -18.00
N THR A 271 4.46 -0.04 -17.72
CA THR A 271 4.18 -0.62 -16.40
C THR A 271 5.24 -1.69 -16.11
N LEU A 272 6.12 -1.44 -15.14
CA LEU A 272 7.15 -2.40 -14.76
C LEU A 272 6.56 -3.54 -13.93
N ASP A 273 6.88 -4.77 -14.33
CA ASP A 273 6.41 -6.00 -13.70
C ASP A 273 7.35 -6.42 -12.56
N PHE A 274 6.80 -6.56 -11.35
CA PHE A 274 7.49 -7.10 -10.19
C PHE A 274 6.67 -8.28 -9.64
N GLY A 275 6.92 -9.46 -10.22
CA GLY A 275 6.13 -10.69 -10.05
C GLY A 275 6.47 -11.58 -8.86
N ASP A 276 7.46 -11.25 -8.02
CA ASP A 276 7.87 -12.13 -6.91
C ASP A 276 7.09 -11.90 -5.61
N THR A 277 6.62 -13.00 -5.01
CA THR A 277 5.86 -13.05 -3.74
C THR A 277 6.74 -12.87 -2.48
N SER A 278 8.07 -12.82 -2.60
CA SER A 278 9.00 -12.42 -1.52
C SER A 278 8.89 -10.93 -1.14
N LEU A 279 8.18 -10.17 -1.96
CA LEU A 279 8.13 -8.71 -1.96
C LEU A 279 6.96 -8.18 -1.09
N PHE A 280 6.45 -9.03 -0.18
CA PHE A 280 5.60 -8.64 0.95
C PHE A 280 6.38 -8.39 2.23
N ASP A 281 7.69 -8.70 2.27
CA ASP A 281 8.56 -8.14 3.30
C ASP A 281 8.81 -6.67 2.97
N PHE A 282 7.99 -5.81 3.59
CA PHE A 282 8.25 -4.38 3.66
C PHE A 282 9.69 -4.11 4.15
N ASP A 283 10.20 -5.00 5.01
CA ASP A 283 11.58 -5.03 5.51
C ASP A 283 12.62 -5.33 4.41
N TYR A 284 12.32 -6.25 3.48
CA TYR A 284 13.18 -6.57 2.33
C TYR A 284 13.33 -5.36 1.40
N PHE A 285 12.25 -4.64 1.13
CA PHE A 285 12.30 -3.44 0.28
C PHE A 285 12.95 -2.23 0.95
N MET A 286 12.85 -2.17 2.28
CA MET A 286 13.54 -1.19 3.08
C MET A 286 15.01 -1.59 3.32
N GLY A 287 15.46 -2.82 3.07
CA GLY A 287 16.85 -3.24 3.27
C GLY A 287 17.19 -3.60 4.71
N GLY A 288 16.22 -4.11 5.45
CA GLY A 288 16.49 -4.91 6.64
C GLY A 288 16.59 -6.37 6.21
N ASP A 289 17.79 -6.95 6.20
CA ASP A 289 17.94 -8.40 6.24
C ASP A 289 17.43 -8.88 7.61
N LEU A 290 16.12 -9.05 7.74
CA LEU A 290 15.53 -9.86 8.79
C LEU A 290 15.31 -11.25 8.21
N SER A 291 16.42 -11.94 7.92
CA SER A 291 16.37 -13.40 7.87
C SER A 291 15.92 -13.90 9.24
N LEU A 292 14.63 -14.13 9.41
CA LEU A 292 14.14 -14.93 10.53
C LEU A 292 14.90 -16.26 10.48
N PRO A 293 15.67 -16.62 11.52
CA PRO A 293 16.31 -17.92 11.57
C PRO A 293 15.24 -18.99 11.34
N GLN A 294 15.45 -19.88 10.36
CA GLN A 294 14.53 -21.01 10.10
C GLN A 294 14.31 -21.88 11.36
N ASP A 295 15.21 -21.77 12.34
CA ASP A 295 15.16 -22.45 13.62
C ASP A 295 14.05 -21.95 14.57
N LEU A 296 13.46 -20.76 14.33
CA LEU A 296 12.35 -20.23 15.14
C LEU A 296 11.01 -20.93 14.87
N LEU A 297 10.92 -21.76 13.82
CA LEU A 297 9.77 -22.61 13.52
C LEU A 297 10.00 -24.09 13.85
N ASN A 298 11.22 -24.46 14.26
CA ASN A 298 11.51 -25.79 14.78
C ASN A 298 11.26 -25.82 16.29
N PHE A 299 10.02 -26.09 16.69
CA PHE A 299 9.73 -26.52 18.06
C PHE A 299 10.21 -27.97 18.23
N PRO A 300 11.24 -28.26 19.05
CA PRO A 300 11.63 -29.63 19.33
C PRO A 300 10.55 -30.22 20.24
N GLY A 301 9.77 -31.17 19.73
CA GLY A 301 8.80 -31.91 20.56
C GLY A 301 7.51 -32.38 19.89
N LEU A 302 7.32 -32.23 18.58
CA LEU A 302 6.10 -32.67 17.89
C LEU A 302 6.26 -33.92 16.98
N ASP A 303 7.46 -34.47 16.86
CA ASP A 303 7.70 -35.73 16.16
C ASP A 303 8.12 -36.81 17.15
N THR A 304 7.16 -37.39 17.88
CA THR A 304 7.19 -38.78 18.40
C THR A 304 5.97 -39.05 19.28
N MET A 305 4.81 -39.25 18.67
CA MET A 305 3.82 -40.19 19.21
C MET A 305 3.02 -40.82 18.07
N GLY A 306 3.23 -42.12 17.88
CA GLY A 306 2.16 -43.01 17.42
C GLY A 306 2.26 -43.56 16.00
N LEU A 307 3.28 -44.38 15.72
CA LEU A 307 3.10 -45.52 14.83
C LEU A 307 3.70 -46.77 15.50
N SER A 308 2.91 -47.39 16.37
CA SER A 308 3.10 -48.78 16.78
C SER A 308 1.80 -49.54 16.53
N ASN A 309 1.73 -50.22 15.40
CA ASN A 309 0.78 -51.31 15.15
C ASN A 309 1.58 -52.45 14.51
N THR A 310 2.04 -53.37 15.36
CA THR A 310 2.08 -54.85 15.23
C THR A 310 2.90 -55.38 16.40
#